data_AF-A0A930QGK3-F1
#
_entry.id   AF-A0A930QGK3-F1
#
_cell.length_a   1.000
_cell.length_b   1.000
_cell.length_c   1.000
_cell.angle_alpha   90.00
_cell.angle_beta   90.00
_cell.angle_gamma   90.00
#
_symmetry.space_group_name_H-M   'P 1'
#
loop_
_entity.id
_entity.type
_entity.pdbx_description
1 polymer ?
#
loop_
_entity_poly.entity_id
_entity_poly.type
_entity_poly.pdbx_seq_one_letter_code
_entity_poly.pdbx_strand_id
1 'polypeptide(L)'
;PFAPRVLIIMGGVNDYRSGVYGAQTVRNLAALGEKCRAHGITPIFLTVTPIRPAWMTKRMTIMTPPSDWMDHRDYINDWVRQQEFSVDVSSMLADANGELEAAYTTDGLHPDDMGKKHIGQTVDSYLRKNFAYAVGAAERRLRIYRETGE
;
A
#
# COMPACT_ATOMS: atom_id res chain seq x y z
N PRO A 1 13.54 22.00 -8.28
CA PRO A 1 13.41 20.52 -8.20
C PRO A 1 12.31 20.10 -7.21
N PHE A 2 11.58 19.02 -7.50
CA PHE A 2 10.62 18.42 -6.57
C PHE A 2 11.37 17.77 -5.40
N ALA A 3 11.00 18.09 -4.17
CA ALA A 3 11.65 17.62 -2.94
C ALA A 3 10.59 17.13 -1.94
N PRO A 4 10.10 15.88 -2.08
CA PRO A 4 9.08 15.35 -1.21
C PRO A 4 9.59 15.25 0.23
N ARG A 5 8.74 15.55 1.21
CA ARG A 5 9.06 15.39 2.64
C ARG A 5 8.69 14.02 3.18
N VAL A 6 7.73 13.38 2.52
CA VAL A 6 7.15 12.10 2.89
C VAL A 6 6.99 11.27 1.62
N LEU A 7 7.26 9.97 1.71
CA LEU A 7 6.92 9.00 0.66
C LEU A 7 6.04 7.90 1.26
N ILE A 8 4.84 7.73 0.71
CA ILE A 8 3.97 6.60 1.01
C ILE A 8 4.38 5.41 0.15
N ILE A 9 4.66 4.27 0.77
CA ILE A 9 5.16 3.06 0.11
C ILE A 9 4.18 1.92 0.36
N MET A 10 3.46 1.51 -0.69
CA MET A 10 2.61 0.32 -0.70
C MET A 10 3.06 -0.58 -1.85
N GLY A 11 3.68 -1.71 -1.54
CA GLY A 11 4.25 -2.60 -2.55
C GLY A 11 4.41 -4.02 -2.03
N GLY A 12 4.30 -5.00 -2.93
CA GLY A 12 4.45 -6.42 -2.61
C GLY A 12 3.33 -7.33 -3.14
N VAL A 13 2.18 -6.77 -3.55
CA VAL A 13 1.05 -7.59 -4.02
C VAL A 13 1.40 -8.41 -5.25
N ASN A 14 2.18 -7.82 -6.17
CA ASN A 14 2.66 -8.52 -7.36
C ASN A 14 3.76 -9.53 -7.02
N ASP A 15 4.58 -9.25 -6.01
CA ASP A 15 5.69 -10.09 -5.59
C ASP A 15 5.15 -11.42 -5.08
N TYR A 16 4.38 -11.40 -3.99
CA TYR A 16 3.87 -12.64 -3.40
C TYR A 16 2.91 -13.37 -4.35
N ARG A 17 2.14 -12.63 -5.17
CA ARG A 17 1.26 -13.23 -6.18
C ARG A 17 2.05 -13.95 -7.28
N SER A 18 3.28 -13.52 -7.54
CA SER A 18 4.14 -14.12 -8.57
C SER A 18 5.18 -15.09 -8.02
N GLY A 19 5.11 -15.41 -6.72
CA GLY A 19 6.02 -16.35 -6.06
C GLY A 19 7.36 -15.76 -5.62
N VAL A 20 7.50 -14.44 -5.58
CA VAL A 20 8.62 -13.81 -4.89
C VAL A 20 8.40 -13.95 -3.38
N TYR A 21 9.39 -14.51 -2.69
CA TYR A 21 9.32 -14.71 -1.25
C TYR A 21 9.20 -13.39 -0.48
N GLY A 22 8.36 -13.37 0.55
CA GLY A 22 8.13 -12.19 1.38
C GLY A 22 9.42 -11.60 1.95
N ALA A 23 10.40 -12.44 2.28
CA ALA A 23 11.73 -11.99 2.72
C ALA A 23 12.48 -11.15 1.67
N GLN A 24 12.35 -11.46 0.38
CA GLN A 24 12.94 -10.65 -0.69
C GLN A 24 12.20 -9.31 -0.84
N THR A 25 10.87 -9.32 -0.78
CA THR A 25 10.07 -8.08 -0.81
C THR A 25 10.41 -7.18 0.36
N VAL A 26 10.53 -7.73 1.58
CA VAL A 26 10.95 -6.98 2.78
C VAL A 26 12.33 -6.36 2.59
N ARG A 27 13.32 -7.09 2.04
CA ARG A 27 14.64 -6.51 1.72
C ARG A 27 14.53 -5.33 0.76
N ASN A 28 13.70 -5.45 -0.28
CA ASN A 28 13.49 -4.37 -1.25
C ASN A 28 12.82 -3.14 -0.61
N LEU A 29 11.79 -3.35 0.22
CA LEU A 29 11.10 -2.28 0.96
C LEU A 29 12.03 -1.60 1.97
N ALA A 30 12.87 -2.37 2.67
CA ALA A 30 13.88 -1.83 3.59
C ALA A 30 14.88 -0.92 2.85
N ALA A 31 15.39 -1.36 1.70
CA ALA A 31 16.31 -0.56 0.87
C ALA A 31 15.65 0.74 0.36
N LEU A 32 14.36 0.70 -0.02
CA LEU A 32 13.61 1.91 -0.36
C LEU A 32 13.52 2.88 0.84
N GLY A 33 13.25 2.35 2.03
CA GLY A 33 13.21 3.14 3.27
C GLY A 33 14.55 3.78 3.61
N GLU A 34 15.65 3.03 3.49
CA GLU A 34 17.02 3.53 3.69
C GLU A 34 17.33 4.66 2.73
N LYS A 35 17.00 4.49 1.44
CA LYS A 35 17.17 5.54 0.44
C LYS A 35 16.35 6.80 0.77
N CYS A 36 15.12 6.64 1.23
CA CYS A 36 14.31 7.80 1.67
C CYS A 36 15.01 8.56 2.81
N ARG A 37 15.43 7.84 3.86
CA ARG A 37 16.09 8.43 5.02
C ARG A 37 17.39 9.14 4.65
N ALA A 38 18.20 8.55 3.76
CA ALA A 38 19.44 9.15 3.26
C ALA A 38 19.21 10.50 2.54
N HIS A 39 18.01 10.73 2.01
CA HIS A 39 17.62 11.97 1.34
C HIS A 39 16.70 12.88 2.19
N GLY A 40 16.55 12.61 3.49
CA GLY A 40 15.69 13.40 4.39
C GLY A 40 14.19 13.29 4.07
N ILE A 41 13.79 12.20 3.42
CA ILE A 41 12.39 11.86 3.13
C ILE A 41 11.93 10.86 4.18
N THR A 42 10.80 11.12 4.83
CA THR A 42 10.20 10.16 5.77
C THR A 42 9.43 9.09 5.00
N PRO A 43 9.84 7.80 5.02
CA PRO A 43 9.05 6.73 4.44
C PRO A 43 7.89 6.36 5.38
N ILE A 44 6.70 6.18 4.81
CA ILE A 44 5.51 5.66 5.50
C ILE A 44 5.09 4.38 4.77
N PHE A 45 5.18 3.25 5.44
CA PHE A 45 4.87 1.95 4.84
C PHE A 45 3.40 1.59 5.03
N LEU A 46 2.78 1.06 3.97
CA LEU A 46 1.42 0.54 4.00
C LEU A 46 1.47 -0.98 3.91
N THR A 47 0.64 -1.65 4.70
CA THR A 47 0.45 -3.10 4.55
C THR A 47 -0.06 -3.39 3.14
N VAL A 48 0.41 -4.49 2.56
CA VAL A 48 -0.01 -4.96 1.25
C VAL A 48 -1.46 -5.45 1.30
N THR A 49 -2.23 -5.09 0.28
CA THR A 49 -3.64 -5.46 0.14
C THR A 49 -3.79 -6.98 0.00
N PRO A 50 -4.85 -7.59 0.55
CA PRO A 50 -5.14 -9.01 0.33
C PRO A 50 -5.53 -9.27 -1.14
N ILE A 51 -5.65 -10.55 -1.51
CA ILE A 51 -6.21 -11.00 -2.79
C ILE A 51 -7.30 -12.05 -2.56
N ARG A 52 -8.13 -12.29 -3.57
CA ARG A 52 -9.14 -13.36 -3.65
C ARG A 52 -8.83 -14.25 -4.86
N PRO A 53 -8.00 -15.30 -4.67
CA PRO A 53 -7.53 -16.16 -5.75
C PRO A 53 -8.66 -16.77 -6.58
N ALA A 54 -9.77 -17.15 -5.95
CA ALA A 54 -10.92 -17.78 -6.62
C ALA A 54 -11.59 -16.91 -7.70
N TRP A 55 -11.42 -15.58 -7.65
CA TRP A 55 -11.98 -14.66 -8.64
C TRP A 55 -10.93 -14.27 -9.69
N MET A 56 -9.66 -14.27 -9.31
CA MET A 56 -8.54 -14.07 -10.22
C MET A 56 -8.51 -15.15 -11.31
N THR A 57 -8.68 -16.42 -10.93
CA THR A 57 -8.65 -17.55 -11.88
C THR A 57 -9.80 -17.55 -12.87
N LYS A 58 -10.89 -16.81 -12.60
CA LYS A 58 -11.98 -16.60 -13.56
C LYS A 58 -11.63 -15.59 -14.65
N ARG A 59 -10.55 -14.82 -14.46
CA ARG A 59 -9.99 -13.89 -15.45
C ARG A 59 -8.76 -14.55 -16.05
N MET A 60 -8.86 -15.02 -17.30
CA MET A 60 -7.75 -15.71 -18.00
C MET A 60 -6.43 -14.92 -18.06
N THR A 61 -6.47 -13.62 -17.80
CA THR A 61 -5.31 -12.71 -17.79
C THR A 61 -4.62 -12.57 -16.43
N ILE A 62 -5.19 -13.11 -15.34
CA ILE A 62 -4.62 -13.02 -14.00
C ILE A 62 -4.08 -14.37 -13.58
N MET A 63 -2.76 -14.44 -13.40
CA MET A 63 -2.08 -15.65 -12.94
C MET A 63 -2.58 -16.09 -11.57
N THR A 64 -2.85 -17.40 -11.43
CA THR A 64 -3.14 -18.03 -10.14
C THR A 64 -1.94 -17.85 -9.20
N PRO A 65 -2.12 -17.29 -7.99
CA PRO A 65 -1.04 -17.15 -7.04
C PRO A 65 -0.56 -18.53 -6.53
N PRO A 66 0.70 -18.66 -6.09
CA PRO A 66 1.19 -19.84 -5.36
C PRO A 66 0.34 -20.15 -4.13
N SER A 67 0.25 -21.41 -3.71
CA SER A 67 -0.58 -21.81 -2.56
C SER A 67 -0.16 -21.18 -1.24
N ASP A 68 1.12 -20.80 -1.10
CA ASP A 68 1.74 -20.16 0.07
C ASP A 68 1.72 -18.63 0.01
N TRP A 69 0.95 -18.02 -0.90
CA TRP A 69 0.87 -16.56 -1.06
C TRP A 69 0.52 -15.82 0.24
N MET A 70 -0.33 -16.42 1.08
CA MET A 70 -0.79 -15.80 2.33
C MET A 70 0.35 -15.69 3.34
N ASP A 71 1.21 -16.71 3.43
CA ASP A 71 2.40 -16.70 4.29
C ASP A 71 3.35 -15.56 3.91
N HIS A 72 3.56 -15.35 2.60
CA HIS A 72 4.41 -14.26 2.10
C HIS A 72 3.78 -12.89 2.33
N ARG A 73 2.47 -12.75 2.13
CA ARG A 73 1.74 -11.52 2.45
C ARG A 73 1.89 -11.18 3.93
N ASP A 74 1.66 -12.15 4.80
CA ASP A 74 1.67 -11.95 6.25
C ASP A 74 3.07 -11.61 6.74
N TYR A 75 4.10 -12.29 6.23
CA TYR A 75 5.49 -11.93 6.48
C TYR A 75 5.80 -10.47 6.11
N ILE A 76 5.34 -10.00 4.95
CA ILE A 76 5.53 -8.60 4.53
C ILE A 76 4.76 -7.66 5.46
N ASN A 77 3.51 -7.96 5.75
CA ASN A 77 2.64 -7.09 6.56
C ASN A 77 3.10 -6.99 8.01
N ASP A 78 3.60 -8.08 8.59
CA ASP A 78 4.17 -8.08 9.94
C ASP A 78 5.42 -7.20 10.02
N TRP A 79 6.30 -7.28 9.01
CA TRP A 79 7.43 -6.36 8.91
C TRP A 79 6.98 -4.91 8.74
N VAL A 80 5.97 -4.63 7.89
CA VAL A 80 5.45 -3.28 7.69
C VAL A 80 4.91 -2.69 9.01
N ARG A 81 4.16 -3.46 9.79
CA ARG A 81 3.59 -3.00 11.07
C ARG A 81 4.66 -2.68 12.12
N GLN A 82 5.86 -3.23 11.99
CA GLN A 82 7.00 -2.92 12.87
C GLN A 82 7.72 -1.61 12.51
N GLN A 83 7.42 -0.99 11.37
CA GLN A 83 8.07 0.25 10.97
C GLN A 83 7.54 1.43 11.79
N GLU A 84 8.43 2.40 12.10
CA GLU A 84 8.12 3.62 12.88
C GLU A 84 6.87 4.33 12.36
N PHE A 85 6.76 4.47 11.04
CA PHE A 85 5.57 5.00 10.39
C PHE A 85 4.97 3.93 9.48
N SER A 86 3.86 3.37 9.94
CA SER A 86 3.12 2.35 9.22
C SER A 86 1.61 2.62 9.25
N VAL A 87 0.92 2.23 8.19
CA VAL A 87 -0.54 2.32 8.07
C VAL A 87 -1.08 0.95 7.66
N ASP A 88 -1.89 0.36 8.52
CA ASP A 88 -2.63 -0.86 8.16
C ASP A 88 -3.81 -0.47 7.27
N VAL A 89 -3.71 -0.86 6.01
CA VAL A 89 -4.77 -0.76 5.00
C VAL A 89 -5.26 -2.14 4.54
N SER A 90 -4.67 -3.22 5.06
CA SER A 90 -4.98 -4.59 4.66
C SER A 90 -6.16 -5.12 5.47
N SER A 91 -6.17 -4.85 6.77
CA SER A 91 -7.15 -5.41 7.73
C SER A 91 -8.59 -5.01 7.43
N MET A 92 -8.86 -3.79 6.93
CA MET A 92 -10.24 -3.42 6.54
C MET A 92 -10.67 -3.95 5.17
N LEU A 93 -9.73 -4.38 4.34
CA LEU A 93 -10.03 -4.94 3.03
C LEU A 93 -10.18 -6.46 3.07
N ALA A 94 -9.77 -7.09 4.17
CA ALA A 94 -9.79 -8.53 4.35
C ALA A 94 -11.16 -9.00 4.85
N ASP A 95 -11.63 -10.12 4.30
CA ASP A 95 -12.74 -10.89 4.86
C ASP A 95 -12.27 -11.74 6.06
N ALA A 96 -13.18 -12.52 6.65
CA ALA A 96 -12.89 -13.37 7.81
C ALA A 96 -11.83 -14.46 7.55
N ASN A 97 -11.56 -14.80 6.29
CA ASN A 97 -10.53 -15.76 5.90
C ASN A 97 -9.21 -15.08 5.52
N GLY A 98 -9.13 -13.75 5.63
CA GLY A 98 -7.98 -12.98 5.18
C GLY A 98 -7.92 -12.78 3.67
N GLU A 99 -8.94 -13.13 2.89
CA GLU A 99 -8.97 -12.82 1.45
C GLU A 99 -9.50 -11.41 1.21
N LEU A 100 -9.28 -10.86 0.02
CA LEU A 100 -9.87 -9.57 -0.36
C LEU A 100 -11.39 -9.68 -0.36
N GLU A 101 -12.06 -8.90 0.48
CA GLU A 101 -13.52 -8.88 0.62
C GLU A 101 -14.19 -8.70 -0.75
N ALA A 102 -15.16 -9.56 -1.02
CA ALA A 102 -15.86 -9.65 -2.30
C ALA A 102 -16.55 -8.32 -2.66
N ALA A 103 -16.99 -7.56 -1.65
CA ALA A 103 -17.58 -6.24 -1.84
C ALA A 103 -16.58 -5.13 -2.22
N TYR A 104 -15.27 -5.41 -2.20
CA TYR A 104 -14.21 -4.44 -2.49
C TYR A 104 -13.39 -4.79 -3.73
N THR A 105 -13.84 -5.73 -4.57
CA THR A 105 -13.12 -6.11 -5.79
C THR A 105 -14.05 -6.65 -6.87
N THR A 106 -13.63 -6.53 -8.12
CA THR A 106 -14.36 -7.10 -9.28
C THR A 106 -13.58 -8.21 -10.00
N ASP A 107 -12.34 -8.44 -9.59
CA ASP A 107 -11.42 -9.40 -10.20
C ASP A 107 -10.60 -10.22 -9.19
N GLY A 108 -10.72 -9.92 -7.89
CA GLY A 108 -9.99 -10.60 -6.83
C GLY A 108 -8.54 -10.15 -6.64
N LEU A 109 -8.05 -9.18 -7.43
CA LEU A 109 -6.70 -8.64 -7.28
C LEU A 109 -6.73 -7.16 -6.90
N HIS A 110 -7.51 -6.37 -7.63
CA HIS A 110 -7.55 -4.93 -7.48
C HIS A 110 -8.69 -4.52 -6.53
N PRO A 111 -8.41 -3.70 -5.50
CA PRO A 111 -9.45 -2.99 -4.80
C PRO A 111 -10.26 -2.13 -5.78
N ASP A 112 -11.58 -2.20 -5.73
CA ASP A 112 -12.49 -1.38 -6.53
C ASP A 112 -12.59 0.05 -5.97
N ASP A 113 -13.60 0.81 -6.39
CA ASP A 113 -13.76 2.19 -5.93
C ASP A 113 -14.02 2.29 -4.42
N MET A 114 -14.74 1.33 -3.84
CA MET A 114 -14.99 1.29 -2.39
C MET A 114 -13.70 0.91 -1.64
N GLY A 115 -12.99 -0.11 -2.10
CA GLY A 115 -11.70 -0.49 -1.54
C GLY A 115 -10.67 0.67 -1.61
N LYS A 116 -10.55 1.33 -2.76
CA LYS A 116 -9.68 2.51 -2.94
C LYS A 116 -10.10 3.67 -2.04
N LYS A 117 -11.40 3.91 -1.87
CA LYS A 117 -11.92 4.93 -0.95
C LYS A 117 -11.48 4.64 0.49
N HIS A 118 -11.61 3.40 0.95
CA HIS A 118 -11.17 3.02 2.30
C HIS A 118 -9.66 3.21 2.50
N ILE A 119 -8.84 2.79 1.53
CA ILE A 119 -7.38 3.04 1.55
C ILE A 119 -7.12 4.54 1.65
N GLY A 120 -7.70 5.34 0.76
CA GLY A 120 -7.49 6.78 0.71
C GLY A 120 -7.88 7.50 2.00
N GLN A 121 -9.05 7.17 2.58
CA GLN A 121 -9.53 7.76 3.82
C GLN A 121 -8.64 7.41 5.02
N THR A 122 -8.14 6.17 5.07
CA THR A 122 -7.26 5.70 6.15
C THR A 122 -5.91 6.41 6.08
N VAL A 123 -5.34 6.51 4.88
CA VAL A 123 -4.08 7.21 4.64
C VAL A 123 -4.22 8.71 4.93
N ASP A 124 -5.27 9.38 4.44
CA ASP A 124 -5.50 10.80 4.70
C ASP A 124 -5.64 11.08 6.20
N SER A 125 -6.45 10.27 6.91
CA SER A 125 -6.63 10.41 8.36
C SER A 125 -5.30 10.26 9.12
N TYR A 126 -4.48 9.26 8.75
CA TYR A 126 -3.17 9.04 9.35
C TYR A 126 -2.22 10.22 9.09
N LEU A 127 -2.17 10.71 7.84
CA LEU A 127 -1.32 11.84 7.45
C LEU A 127 -1.72 13.14 8.15
N ARG A 128 -3.02 13.45 8.24
CA ARG A 128 -3.50 14.65 8.94
C ARG A 128 -3.16 14.62 10.42
N LYS A 129 -3.21 13.45 11.05
CA LYS A 129 -2.87 13.27 12.46
C LYS A 129 -1.38 13.39 12.74
N ASN A 130 -0.54 12.73 11.94
CA ASN A 130 0.89 12.54 12.25
C ASN A 130 1.83 13.43 11.42
N PHE A 131 1.36 13.92 10.26
CA PHE A 131 2.15 14.65 9.27
C PHE A 131 1.42 15.91 8.76
N ALA A 132 0.69 16.61 9.64
CA ALA A 132 -0.11 17.79 9.31
C ALA A 132 0.69 18.86 8.52
N TYR A 133 1.98 19.03 8.83
CA TYR A 133 2.86 19.95 8.11
C TYR A 133 2.99 19.58 6.61
N ALA A 134 3.08 18.29 6.30
CA ALA A 134 3.23 17.78 4.94
C ALA A 134 1.91 17.92 4.18
N VAL A 135 0.78 17.59 4.84
CA VAL A 135 -0.56 17.79 4.28
C VAL A 135 -0.79 19.27 3.94
N GLY A 136 -0.52 20.17 4.89
CA GLY A 136 -0.69 21.61 4.67
C GLY A 136 0.21 22.15 3.55
N ALA A 137 1.44 21.64 3.41
CA ALA A 137 2.31 22.00 2.30
C ALA A 137 1.76 21.52 0.93
N ALA A 138 1.23 20.30 0.87
CA ALA A 138 0.60 19.76 -0.32
C ALA A 138 -0.67 20.54 -0.71
N GLU A 139 -1.54 20.86 0.27
CA GLU A 139 -2.75 21.65 0.05
C GLU A 139 -2.45 23.07 -0.45
N ARG A 140 -1.42 23.72 0.11
CA ARG A 140 -0.95 25.03 -0.40
C ARG A 140 -0.47 24.91 -1.84
N ARG A 141 0.32 23.88 -2.17
CA ARG A 141 0.83 23.68 -3.52
C ARG A 141 -0.29 23.39 -4.52
N LEU A 142 -1.28 22.59 -4.12
CA LEU A 142 -2.48 22.32 -4.94
C LEU A 142 -3.29 23.60 -5.18
N ARG A 143 -3.42 24.47 -4.18
CA ARG A 143 -4.09 25.76 -4.33
C ARG A 143 -3.37 26.63 -5.35
N ILE A 144 -2.05 26.78 -5.20
CA ILE A 144 -1.22 27.54 -6.15
C ILE A 144 -1.39 26.98 -7.55
N TYR A 145 -1.25 25.67 -7.74
CA TYR A 145 -1.44 25.03 -9.04
C TYR A 145 -2.82 25.29 -9.65
N ARG A 146 -3.89 25.31 -8.85
CA ARG A 146 -5.24 25.65 -9.33
C ARG A 146 -5.40 27.12 -9.71
N GLU A 147 -4.65 28.01 -9.08
CA GLU A 147 -4.68 29.46 -9.33
C GLU A 147 -3.78 29.86 -10.51
N THR A 148 -2.62 29.22 -10.67
CA THR A 148 -1.56 29.63 -11.61
C THR A 148 -1.32 28.64 -12.76
N GLY A 149 -1.74 27.39 -12.63
CA GLY A 149 -1.41 26.32 -13.58
C GLY A 149 0.03 25.79 -13.48
N GLU A 150 0.81 26.26 -12.49
CA GLU A 150 2.21 25.89 -12.21
C GLU A 150 2.36 25.17 -10.86
#